data_AF-A0A351VF07-F1
#
_entry.id   AF-A0A351VF07-F1
#
_cell.length_a   1.000
_cell.length_b   1.000
_cell.length_c   1.000
_cell.angle_alpha   90.00
_cell.angle_beta   90.00
_cell.angle_gamma   90.00
#
_symmetry.space_group_name_H-M   'P 1'
#
loop_
_entity.id
_entity.type
_entity.pdbx_description
1 polymer ?
#
loop_
_entity_poly.entity_id
_entity_poly.type
_entity_poly.pdbx_seq_one_letter_code
_entity_poly.pdbx_strand_id
1 'polypeptide(L)'
;MWIITHDILEHSKKIDIRSCDYDESLKENLIYRFRLLDGDSEVYYEGLSDDCDSENAFAPLDDFGEGNAGCTEIQYQHRGIWVNL
;
A
#
# COMPACT_ATOMS: atom_id res chain seq x y z
N MET A 1 -0.16 6.04 8.90
CA MET A 1 -1.47 5.48 8.50
C MET A 1 -1.54 5.13 7.02
N TRP A 2 -2.26 4.06 6.69
CA TRP A 2 -2.40 3.63 5.30
C TRP A 2 -3.80 3.08 5.00
N ILE A 3 -4.17 3.08 3.71
CA ILE A 3 -5.39 2.46 3.21
C ILE A 3 -5.13 1.74 1.90
N ILE A 4 -5.57 0.49 1.80
CA ILE A 4 -5.62 -0.25 0.54
C ILE A 4 -6.98 -0.03 -0.08
N THR A 5 -6.94 0.38 -1.35
CA THR A 5 -8.12 0.85 -2.10
C THR A 5 -8.53 -0.12 -3.20
N HIS A 6 -7.60 -0.93 -3.71
CA HIS A 6 -7.84 -1.86 -4.80
C HIS A 6 -7.14 -3.19 -4.56
N ASP A 7 -7.88 -4.27 -4.79
CA ASP A 7 -7.40 -5.64 -4.92
C ASP A 7 -7.29 -5.96 -6.41
N ILE A 8 -6.07 -6.08 -6.91
CA ILE A 8 -5.78 -6.30 -8.32
C ILE A 8 -6.04 -7.76 -8.71
N LEU A 9 -5.83 -8.70 -7.78
CA LEU A 9 -6.07 -10.14 -7.98
C LEU A 9 -7.55 -10.43 -8.29
N GLU A 10 -8.46 -9.75 -7.59
CA GLU A 10 -9.91 -9.85 -7.83
C GLU A 10 -10.43 -8.87 -8.91
N HIS A 11 -9.71 -8.72 -10.03
CA HIS A 11 -10.08 -7.82 -11.14
C HIS A 11 -10.16 -6.33 -10.75
N SER A 12 -9.17 -5.82 -9.98
CA SER A 12 -9.16 -4.42 -9.52
C SER A 12 -10.39 -4.05 -8.69
N LYS A 13 -10.87 -4.99 -7.87
CA LYS A 13 -12.00 -4.79 -6.97
C LYS A 13 -11.66 -3.69 -5.98
N LYS A 14 -12.56 -2.73 -5.83
CA LYS A 14 -12.42 -1.68 -4.82
C LYS A 14 -12.63 -2.27 -3.43
N ILE A 15 -11.63 -2.09 -2.58
CA ILE A 15 -11.63 -2.48 -1.19
C ILE A 15 -11.29 -1.27 -0.32
N ASP A 16 -11.49 -1.39 0.98
CA ASP A 16 -11.30 -0.31 1.94
C ASP A 16 -10.70 -0.90 3.22
N ILE A 17 -9.45 -1.37 3.10
CA ILE A 17 -8.69 -1.98 4.21
C ILE A 17 -7.77 -0.91 4.78
N ARG A 18 -7.85 -0.68 6.08
CA ARG A 18 -7.22 0.46 6.75
C ARG A 18 -6.27 -0.02 7.83
N SER A 19 -5.21 0.74 8.07
CA SER A 19 -4.31 0.51 9.19
C SER A 19 -5.03 0.68 10.54
N CYS A 20 -4.53 0.05 11.61
CA CYS A 20 -5.13 0.14 12.94
C CYS A 20 -5.14 1.57 13.52
N ASP A 21 -4.18 2.41 13.11
CA ASP A 21 -4.03 3.82 13.47
C ASP A 21 -4.80 4.77 12.53
N TYR A 22 -5.64 4.25 11.61
CA TYR A 22 -6.35 5.07 10.65
C TYR A 22 -7.30 6.07 11.32
N ASP A 23 -7.10 7.36 11.05
CA ASP A 23 -7.98 8.44 11.45
C ASP A 23 -8.63 9.09 10.23
N GLU A 24 -9.97 9.09 10.18
CA GLU A 24 -10.73 9.63 9.06
C GLU A 24 -10.52 11.14 8.86
N SER A 25 -10.20 11.88 9.93
CA SER A 25 -9.89 13.31 9.84
C SER A 25 -8.55 13.61 9.16
N LEU A 26 -7.65 12.63 9.11
CA LEU A 26 -6.32 12.77 8.50
C LEU A 26 -6.25 12.17 7.09
N LYS A 27 -7.38 11.68 6.55
CA LYS A 27 -7.45 11.04 5.22
C LYS A 27 -6.80 11.88 4.11
N GLU A 28 -6.89 13.21 4.20
CA GLU A 28 -6.33 14.14 3.22
C GLU A 28 -4.78 14.11 3.16
N ASN A 29 -4.13 13.58 4.20
CA ASN A 29 -2.67 13.41 4.26
C ASN A 29 -2.19 12.13 3.54
N LEU A 30 -3.10 11.23 3.14
CA LEU A 30 -2.77 10.00 2.39
C LEU A 30 -2.48 10.33 0.92
N ILE A 31 -1.41 11.08 0.68
CA ILE A 31 -1.05 11.58 -0.65
C ILE A 31 -0.10 10.65 -1.41
N TYR A 32 0.55 9.72 -0.70
CA TYR A 32 1.55 8.84 -1.30
C TYR A 32 0.91 7.57 -1.79
N ARG A 33 0.87 7.39 -3.11
CA ARG A 33 0.38 6.16 -3.72
C ARG A 33 1.43 5.07 -3.62
N PHE A 34 1.02 3.91 -3.12
CA PHE A 34 1.84 2.71 -3.07
C PHE A 34 1.15 1.54 -3.77
N ARG A 35 1.96 0.53 -4.10
CA ARG A 35 1.49 -0.78 -4.57
C ARG A 35 2.29 -1.89 -3.89
N LEU A 36 1.60 -2.98 -3.56
CA LEU A 36 2.20 -4.18 -3.00
C LEU A 36 2.40 -5.21 -4.10
N LEU A 37 3.57 -5.83 -4.13
CA LEU A 37 3.94 -6.83 -5.11
C LEU A 37 4.34 -8.14 -4.46
N ASP A 38 4.10 -9.23 -5.17
CA ASP A 38 4.57 -10.56 -4.80
C ASP A 38 6.05 -10.76 -5.19
N GLY A 39 6.58 -11.96 -4.93
CA GLY A 39 7.99 -12.29 -5.22
C GLY A 39 8.35 -12.36 -6.70
N ASP A 40 7.37 -12.37 -7.59
CA ASP A 40 7.53 -12.32 -9.05
C ASP A 40 7.25 -10.91 -9.62
N SER A 41 7.16 -9.89 -8.75
CA SER A 41 6.85 -8.50 -9.09
C SER A 41 5.46 -8.29 -9.73
N GLU A 42 4.51 -9.17 -9.45
CA GLU A 42 3.10 -8.98 -9.82
C GLU A 42 2.40 -8.09 -8.78
N VAL A 43 1.67 -7.07 -9.25
CA VAL A 43 0.97 -6.14 -8.36
C VAL A 43 -0.30 -6.80 -7.84
N TYR A 44 -0.38 -6.97 -6.52
CA TYR A 44 -1.55 -7.57 -5.88
C TYR A 44 -2.51 -6.51 -5.32
N TYR A 45 -1.97 -5.41 -4.79
CA TYR A 45 -2.76 -4.37 -4.14
C TYR A 45 -2.25 -2.98 -4.47
N GLU A 46 -3.17 -2.00 -4.42
CA GLU A 46 -2.84 -0.58 -4.50
C GLU A 46 -3.50 0.21 -3.36
N GLY A 47 -2.78 1.21 -2.85
CA GLY A 47 -3.20 1.98 -1.70
C GLY A 47 -2.59 3.38 -1.63
N LEU A 48 -2.94 4.07 -0.55
CA LEU A 48 -2.46 5.40 -0.20
C LEU A 48 -1.91 5.40 1.23
N SER A 49 -0.82 6.11 1.45
CA SER A 49 -0.13 6.25 2.73
C SER A 49 0.17 7.73 2.99
N ASP A 50 0.31 8.10 4.26
CA ASP A 50 0.79 9.40 4.71
C ASP A 50 2.32 9.49 4.78
N ASP A 51 3.01 8.35 4.62
CA ASP A 51 4.46 8.25 4.59
C ASP A 51 4.94 7.37 3.42
N CYS A 52 6.12 7.67 2.88
CA CYS A 52 6.73 6.98 1.73
C CYS A 52 8.25 6.83 1.79
N ASP A 53 8.90 7.15 2.92
CA ASP A 53 10.36 7.24 2.99
C ASP A 53 10.92 6.78 4.35
N SER A 54 10.08 6.63 5.37
CA SER A 54 10.46 6.13 6.70
C SER A 54 10.11 4.65 6.87
N GLU A 55 10.50 4.06 8.02
CA GLU A 55 10.12 2.68 8.38
C GLU A 55 8.59 2.46 8.35
N ASN A 56 7.79 3.51 8.61
CA ASN A 56 6.33 3.43 8.53
C ASN A 56 5.80 3.23 7.10
N ALA A 57 6.61 3.52 6.08
CA ALA A 57 6.26 3.24 4.70
C ALA A 57 6.17 1.72 4.42
N PHE A 58 6.78 0.87 5.24
CA PHE A 58 6.66 -0.59 5.13
C PHE A 58 5.44 -1.15 5.88
N ALA A 59 4.77 -0.34 6.71
CA ALA A 59 3.60 -0.78 7.48
C ALA A 59 2.51 -1.47 6.63
N PRO A 60 2.14 -1.00 5.42
CA PRO A 60 1.14 -1.71 4.61
C PRO A 60 1.58 -3.13 4.18
N LEU A 61 2.89 -3.32 3.97
CA LEU A 61 3.48 -4.62 3.63
C LEU A 61 3.50 -5.53 4.86
N ASP A 62 4.00 -5.02 5.98
CA ASP A 62 4.16 -5.78 7.23
C ASP A 62 2.81 -6.14 7.87
N ASP A 63 1.86 -5.21 7.89
CA ASP A 63 0.56 -5.38 8.55
C ASP A 63 -0.41 -6.23 7.72
N PHE A 64 -0.35 -6.14 6.38
CA PHE A 64 -1.33 -6.77 5.48
C PHE A 64 -0.69 -7.59 4.37
N GLY A 65 0.25 -7.02 3.62
CA GLY A 65 0.81 -7.64 2.41
C GLY A 65 1.39 -9.03 2.64
N GLU A 66 2.31 -9.17 3.59
CA GLU A 66 3.02 -10.43 3.89
C GLU A 66 2.04 -11.51 4.36
N GLY A 67 1.19 -11.18 5.34
CA GLY A 67 0.28 -12.13 5.98
C GLY A 67 -0.94 -12.51 5.13
N ASN A 68 -1.46 -11.61 4.29
CA ASN A 68 -2.70 -11.84 3.56
C ASN A 68 -2.49 -12.51 2.21
N ALA A 69 -1.42 -12.16 1.49
CA ALA A 69 -1.21 -12.63 0.11
C ALA A 69 0.25 -12.97 -0.22
N GLY A 70 1.15 -12.96 0.76
CA GLY A 70 2.57 -13.23 0.53
C GLY A 70 3.25 -12.15 -0.32
N CYS A 71 2.81 -10.89 -0.21
CA CYS A 71 3.54 -9.78 -0.81
C CYS A 71 4.92 -9.70 -0.16
N THR A 72 5.94 -9.40 -0.95
CA THR A 72 7.33 -9.30 -0.48
C THR A 72 7.95 -7.94 -0.76
N GLU A 73 7.32 -7.14 -1.61
CA GLU A 73 7.83 -5.83 -2.02
C GLU A 73 6.73 -4.77 -1.92
N ILE A 74 7.14 -3.54 -1.61
CA ILE A 74 6.28 -2.35 -1.65
C ILE A 74 6.96 -1.26 -2.48
N GLN A 75 6.20 -0.68 -3.40
CA GLN A 75 6.67 0.40 -4.25
C GLN A 75 5.83 1.64 -4.09
N TYR A 76 6.50 2.78 -4.03
CA TYR A 76 5.87 4.09 -3.93
C TYR A 76 6.02 4.87 -5.23
N GLN A 77 4.99 5.63 -5.59
CA GLN A 77 5.03 6.50 -6.75
C GLN A 77 5.70 7.83 -6.40
N HIS A 78 6.92 8.04 -6.90
CA HIS A 78 7.64 9.30 -6.79
C HIS A 78 7.78 9.93 -8.18
N ARG A 79 7.20 11.11 -8.38
CA ARG A 79 7.26 11.88 -9.64
C ARG A 79 6.82 11.07 -10.88
N GLY A 80 5.84 10.19 -10.72
CA GLY A 80 5.30 9.35 -11.80
C GLY A 80 6.11 8.06 -12.07
N ILE A 81 7.15 7.79 -11.29
CA ILE A 81 7.96 6.57 -11.37
C ILE A 81 7.72 5.76 -10.10
N TRP A 82 7.61 4.44 -10.25
CA TRP A 82 7.54 3.53 -9.10
C TRP A 82 8.95 3.24 -8.59
N VAL A 83 9.18 3.50 -7.32
CA VAL A 83 10.45 3.27 -6.64
C VAL A 83 10.22 2.21 -5.57
N ASN A 84 11.10 1.21 -5.54
CA ASN A 84 11.12 0.20 -4.48
C ASN A 84 11.78 0.79 -3.24
N LEU A 85 11.20 0.47 -2.08
CA LEU A 85 11.70 0.88 -0.78
C LEU A 85 12.54 -0.24 -0.17
#